data_AF-A0A0E3JYV0-F1
#
_entry.id   AF-A0A0E3JYV0-F1
#
_cell.length_a   1.000
_cell.length_b   1.000
_cell.length_c   1.000
_cell.angle_alpha   90.00
_cell.angle_beta   90.00
_cell.angle_gamma   90.00
#
_symmetry.space_group_name_H-M   'P 1'
#
loop_
_entity.id
_entity.type
_entity.pdbx_description
1 polymer ?
#
loop_
_entity_poly.entity_id
_entity_poly.type
_entity_poly.pdbx_seq_one_letter_code
_entity_poly.pdbx_strand_id
1 'polypeptide(L)'
;MNPFEIAEYLMNKDNVPMLGCENAWIAAGSLMAAIKNNGSVKVTDEQIVEALIRTKRQAIGGYCGLTGVCGIAPAIGACFSVILGAACPKDQETAVTMKVVARIINKIADETGPCCCKNFVRTAIDESIKAAKEYLNVSLPSNSEAIICTYSSRHPHGCREDKCQYFNINENR
;
A
#
# COMPACT_ATOMS: atom_id res chain seq x y z
N MET A 1 -2.89 13.96 -7.74
CA MET A 1 -2.67 12.70 -8.51
C MET A 1 -3.20 11.54 -7.69
N ASN A 2 -3.84 10.55 -8.33
CA ASN A 2 -4.47 9.42 -7.67
C ASN A 2 -3.42 8.33 -7.33
N PRO A 3 -3.30 7.88 -6.06
CA PRO A 3 -2.33 6.85 -5.70
C PRO A 3 -2.57 5.50 -6.41
N PHE A 4 -3.82 5.16 -6.77
CA PHE A 4 -4.12 3.94 -7.53
C PHE A 4 -3.52 4.00 -8.95
N GLU A 5 -3.67 5.13 -9.64
CA GLU A 5 -3.13 5.30 -11.00
C GLU A 5 -1.60 5.14 -11.01
N ILE A 6 -0.91 5.74 -10.03
CA ILE A 6 0.54 5.61 -9.88
C ILE A 6 0.91 4.14 -9.62
N ALA A 7 0.19 3.48 -8.71
CA ALA A 7 0.47 2.11 -8.34
C ALA A 7 0.23 1.13 -9.50
N GLU A 8 -0.89 1.25 -10.22
CA GLU A 8 -1.19 0.40 -11.38
C GLU A 8 -0.16 0.61 -12.50
N TYR A 9 0.21 1.86 -12.77
CA TYR A 9 1.24 2.18 -13.77
C TYR A 9 2.58 1.50 -13.43
N LEU A 10 2.99 1.55 -12.16
CA LEU A 10 4.25 0.92 -11.72
C LEU A 10 4.14 -0.61 -11.64
N MET A 11 3.01 -1.15 -11.15
CA MET A 11 2.80 -2.60 -11.05
C MET A 11 2.77 -3.30 -12.41
N ASN A 12 2.44 -2.56 -13.48
CA ASN A 12 2.36 -3.06 -14.85
C ASN A 12 3.71 -3.04 -15.59
N LYS A 13 4.80 -2.59 -14.95
CA LYS A 13 6.14 -2.64 -15.55
C LYS A 13 6.67 -4.06 -15.62
N ASP A 14 7.37 -4.38 -16.72
CA ASP A 14 7.87 -5.74 -17.01
C ASP A 14 8.83 -6.30 -15.95
N ASN A 15 9.60 -5.41 -15.31
CA ASN A 15 10.55 -5.77 -14.26
C ASN A 15 9.91 -5.90 -12.87
N VAL A 16 8.60 -5.70 -12.72
CA VAL A 16 7.90 -5.86 -11.45
C VAL A 16 7.29 -7.26 -11.39
N PRO A 17 7.75 -8.12 -10.46
CA PRO A 17 7.23 -9.47 -10.36
C PRO A 17 5.78 -9.48 -9.87
N MET A 18 5.08 -10.58 -10.15
CA MET A 18 3.72 -10.80 -9.66
C MET A 18 3.68 -10.84 -8.13
N LEU A 19 4.63 -11.56 -7.54
CA LEU A 19 4.87 -11.63 -6.09
C LEU A 19 6.29 -11.13 -5.83
N GLY A 20 6.44 -10.12 -4.97
CA GLY A 20 7.74 -9.54 -4.69
C GLY A 20 7.63 -8.24 -3.89
N CYS A 21 8.72 -7.89 -3.22
CA CYS A 21 8.77 -6.73 -2.32
C CYS A 21 8.85 -5.39 -3.07
N GLU A 22 9.12 -5.41 -4.38
CA GLU A 22 8.97 -4.27 -5.28
C GLU A 22 7.57 -3.66 -5.14
N ASN A 23 6.54 -4.49 -4.94
CA ASN A 23 5.17 -4.03 -4.71
C ASN A 23 5.02 -3.21 -3.41
N ALA A 24 5.83 -3.46 -2.38
CA ALA A 24 5.86 -2.64 -1.17
C ALA A 24 6.44 -1.24 -1.43
N TRP A 25 7.48 -1.15 -2.26
CA TRP A 25 8.03 0.13 -2.71
C TRP A 25 7.03 0.91 -3.55
N ILE A 26 6.31 0.21 -4.43
CA ILE A 26 5.25 0.81 -5.24
C ILE A 26 4.15 1.38 -4.34
N ALA A 27 3.69 0.64 -3.33
CA ALA A 27 2.68 1.15 -2.39
C ALA A 27 3.15 2.42 -1.68
N ALA A 28 4.37 2.40 -1.10
CA ALA A 28 4.93 3.56 -0.41
C ALA A 28 5.15 4.76 -1.34
N GLY A 29 5.77 4.55 -2.49
CA GLY A 29 6.06 5.61 -3.47
C GLY A 29 4.79 6.23 -4.03
N SER A 30 3.78 5.41 -4.34
CA SER A 30 2.49 5.88 -4.86
C SER A 30 1.75 6.73 -3.84
N LEU A 31 1.72 6.30 -2.57
CA LEU A 31 1.10 7.07 -1.49
C LEU A 31 1.83 8.40 -1.25
N MET A 32 3.15 8.37 -1.09
CA MET A 32 3.94 9.57 -0.80
C MET A 32 3.87 10.60 -1.94
N ALA A 33 3.96 10.14 -3.20
CA ALA A 33 3.81 11.00 -4.36
C ALA A 33 2.39 11.60 -4.46
N ALA A 34 1.35 10.81 -4.17
CA ALA A 34 -0.01 11.31 -4.13
C ALA A 34 -0.20 12.38 -3.04
N ILE A 35 0.29 12.16 -1.82
CA ILE A 35 0.20 13.14 -0.74
C ILE A 35 0.91 14.44 -1.12
N LYS A 36 2.16 14.34 -1.62
CA LYS A 36 2.92 15.51 -2.09
C LYS A 36 2.14 16.31 -3.15
N ASN A 37 1.50 15.62 -4.10
CA ASN A 37 0.82 16.26 -5.23
C ASN A 37 -0.57 16.84 -4.91
N ASN A 38 -1.20 16.49 -3.78
CA ASN A 38 -2.53 16.98 -3.41
C ASN A 38 -2.48 18.11 -2.35
N GLY A 39 -1.30 18.65 -2.04
CA GLY A 39 -1.08 20.03 -1.52
C GLY A 39 -1.53 20.34 -0.09
N SER A 40 -2.19 19.42 0.61
CA SER A 40 -2.72 19.66 1.97
C SER A 40 -1.69 19.43 3.08
N VAL A 41 -0.66 18.62 2.83
CA VAL A 41 0.50 18.42 3.71
C VAL A 41 1.77 18.55 2.89
N LYS A 42 2.74 19.31 3.41
CA LYS A 42 4.03 19.53 2.73
C LYS A 42 4.93 18.32 2.93
N VAL A 43 4.88 17.37 2.00
CA VAL A 43 5.81 16.25 1.92
C VAL A 43 7.00 16.63 1.03
N THR A 44 8.22 16.52 1.55
CA THR A 44 9.45 16.81 0.81
C THR A 44 10.02 15.59 0.09
N ASP A 45 10.89 15.79 -0.89
CA ASP A 45 11.53 14.66 -1.60
C ASP A 45 12.40 13.81 -0.66
N GLU A 46 13.04 14.43 0.32
CA GLU A 46 13.81 13.74 1.36
C GLU A 46 12.93 12.82 2.20
N GLN A 47 11.70 13.24 2.51
CA GLN A 47 10.72 12.40 3.20
C GLN A 47 10.28 11.21 2.34
N ILE A 48 10.09 11.41 1.04
CA ILE A 48 9.78 10.30 0.11
C ILE A 48 10.95 9.30 0.10
N VAL A 49 12.17 9.78 -0.06
CA VAL A 49 13.38 8.95 -0.07
C VAL A 49 13.52 8.19 1.25
N GLU A 50 13.33 8.84 2.40
CA GLU A 50 13.41 8.22 3.71
C GLU A 50 12.36 7.10 3.89
N ALA A 51 11.11 7.34 3.45
CA ALA A 51 10.07 6.31 3.50
C ALA A 51 10.43 5.07 2.65
N LEU A 52 11.03 5.28 1.48
CA LEU A 52 11.49 4.19 0.60
C LEU A 52 12.72 3.48 1.18
N ILE A 53 13.66 4.19 1.81
CA ILE A 53 14.80 3.58 2.52
C ILE A 53 14.32 2.71 3.68
N ARG A 54 13.37 3.18 4.48
CA ARG A 54 12.76 2.37 5.55
C ARG A 54 12.05 1.15 4.99
N THR A 55 11.31 1.33 3.90
CA THR A 55 10.66 0.22 3.18
C THR A 55 11.68 -0.81 2.73
N LYS A 56 12.80 -0.41 2.12
CA LYS A 56 13.89 -1.33 1.72
C LYS A 56 14.41 -2.20 2.86
N ARG A 57 14.52 -1.63 4.06
CA ARG A 57 15.05 -2.33 5.24
C ARG A 57 14.09 -3.37 5.82
N GLN A 58 12.79 -3.23 5.53
CA GLN A 58 11.75 -4.05 6.14
C GLN A 58 11.01 -4.93 5.13
N ALA A 59 10.87 -4.54 3.86
CA ALA A 59 10.26 -5.37 2.83
C ALA A 59 11.32 -6.22 2.11
N ILE A 60 11.78 -7.29 2.76
CA ILE A 60 12.72 -8.27 2.17
C ILE A 60 11.98 -9.49 1.61
N GLY A 61 12.55 -10.18 0.62
CA GLY A 61 11.89 -11.31 -0.06
C GLY A 61 11.29 -12.33 0.91
N GLY A 62 10.02 -12.71 0.70
CA GLY A 62 9.30 -13.63 1.57
C GLY A 62 8.87 -13.04 2.92
N TYR A 63 8.86 -11.71 3.10
CA TYR A 63 8.66 -11.05 4.39
C TYR A 63 7.46 -11.57 5.21
N CYS A 64 6.32 -11.82 4.56
CA CYS A 64 5.13 -12.37 5.23
C CYS A 64 5.35 -13.76 5.81
N GLY A 65 6.07 -14.64 5.11
CA GLY A 65 6.42 -15.96 5.62
C GLY A 65 7.50 -15.92 6.69
N LEU A 66 8.38 -14.92 6.66
CA LEU A 66 9.47 -14.78 7.64
C LEU A 66 9.04 -14.15 8.96
N THR A 67 8.10 -13.20 8.91
CA THR A 67 7.76 -12.35 10.06
C THR A 67 6.29 -12.39 10.47
N GLY A 68 5.44 -13.01 9.65
CA GLY A 68 3.98 -12.93 9.81
C GLY A 68 3.39 -11.57 9.36
N VAL A 69 4.21 -10.64 8.87
CA VAL A 69 3.78 -9.31 8.41
C VAL A 69 4.02 -9.17 6.91
N CYS A 70 3.02 -8.72 6.15
CA CYS A 70 3.23 -8.40 4.73
C CYS A 70 4.15 -7.19 4.57
N GLY A 71 5.12 -7.21 3.65
CA GLY A 71 6.07 -6.10 3.45
C GLY A 71 5.44 -4.76 3.05
N ILE A 72 4.19 -4.78 2.56
CA ILE A 72 3.41 -3.57 2.27
C ILE A 72 3.00 -2.84 3.57
N ALA A 73 2.73 -3.57 4.65
CA ALA A 73 2.33 -2.97 5.93
C ALA A 73 3.41 -2.06 6.53
N PRO A 74 4.69 -2.47 6.71
CA PRO A 74 5.74 -1.57 7.15
C PRO A 74 6.08 -0.49 6.11
N ALA A 75 5.82 -0.72 4.82
CA ALA A 75 5.99 0.31 3.79
C ALA A 75 5.04 1.48 4.00
N ILE A 76 3.74 1.22 4.21
CA ILE A 76 2.78 2.27 4.55
C ILE A 76 3.08 2.86 5.94
N GLY A 77 3.44 2.02 6.91
CA GLY A 77 3.88 2.47 8.23
C GLY A 77 5.05 3.48 8.15
N ALA A 78 6.01 3.23 7.26
CA ALA A 78 7.11 4.15 7.01
C ALA A 78 6.62 5.50 6.45
N CYS A 79 5.66 5.51 5.52
CA CYS A 79 5.05 6.74 5.01
C CYS A 79 4.44 7.59 6.14
N PHE A 80 3.54 7.00 6.94
CA PHE A 80 2.89 7.72 8.04
C PHE A 80 3.89 8.12 9.13
N SER A 81 4.85 7.25 9.45
CA SER A 81 5.90 7.56 10.43
C SER A 81 6.73 8.77 10.02
N VAL A 82 7.12 8.87 8.75
CA VAL A 82 7.91 9.99 8.23
C VAL A 82 7.09 11.28 8.20
N ILE A 83 5.82 11.21 7.81
CA ILE A 83 4.94 12.39 7.74
C ILE A 83 4.61 12.92 9.14
N LEU A 84 4.25 12.03 10.06
CA LEU A 84 3.86 12.39 11.43
C LEU A 84 5.07 12.68 12.33
N GLY A 85 6.29 12.29 11.93
CA GLY A 85 7.45 12.37 12.80
C GLY A 85 7.40 11.36 13.96
N ALA A 86 6.80 10.20 13.73
CA ALA A 86 6.72 9.14 14.72
C ALA A 86 8.11 8.61 15.08
N ALA A 87 8.35 8.41 16.37
CA ALA A 87 9.62 7.92 16.92
C ALA A 87 9.39 7.28 18.29
N CYS A 88 10.31 6.44 18.75
CA CYS A 88 10.20 5.75 20.05
C CYS A 88 9.75 6.63 21.24
N PRO A 89 10.26 7.87 21.43
CA PRO A 89 9.82 8.71 22.55
C PRO A 89 8.48 9.45 22.32
N LYS A 90 7.85 9.29 21.14
CA LYS A 90 6.63 9.99 20.75
C LYS A 90 5.40 9.16 21.08
N ASP A 91 4.35 9.84 21.54
CA ASP A 91 3.08 9.23 21.93
C ASP A 91 2.13 9.12 20.74
N GLN A 92 1.34 10.17 20.47
CA GLN A 92 0.26 10.13 19.49
C GLN A 92 0.74 9.83 18.07
N GLU A 93 1.87 10.40 17.64
CA GLU A 93 2.43 10.17 16.31
C GLU A 93 2.75 8.70 16.07
N THR A 94 3.33 8.04 17.08
CA THR A 94 3.65 6.60 17.07
C THR A 94 2.40 5.75 17.16
N ALA A 95 1.49 6.07 18.08
CA ALA A 95 0.25 5.34 18.26
C ALA A 95 -0.62 5.37 17.00
N VAL A 96 -0.76 6.53 16.36
CA VAL A 96 -1.49 6.68 15.08
C VAL A 96 -0.83 5.84 13.99
N THR A 97 0.48 5.93 13.82
CA THR A 97 1.20 5.12 12.83
C THR A 97 0.96 3.63 13.03
N MET A 98 1.05 3.14 14.27
CA MET A 98 0.81 1.72 14.58
C MET A 98 -0.66 1.31 14.35
N LYS A 99 -1.63 2.17 14.65
CA LYS A 99 -3.06 1.92 14.36
C LYS A 99 -3.32 1.81 12.86
N VAL A 100 -2.71 2.68 12.05
CA VAL A 100 -2.80 2.60 10.58
C VAL A 100 -2.23 1.27 10.07
N VAL A 101 -1.06 0.87 10.56
CA VAL A 101 -0.44 -0.41 10.19
C VAL A 101 -1.32 -1.59 10.61
N ALA A 102 -1.85 -1.59 11.84
CA ALA A 102 -2.74 -2.65 12.33
C ALA A 102 -3.99 -2.80 11.46
N ARG A 103 -4.60 -1.68 11.06
CA ARG A 103 -5.75 -1.65 10.15
C ARG A 103 -5.44 -2.29 8.80
N ILE A 104 -4.28 -1.97 8.22
CA ILE A 104 -3.84 -2.52 6.94
C ILE A 104 -3.54 -4.01 7.05
N ILE A 105 -2.85 -4.45 8.11
CA ILE A 105 -2.53 -5.87 8.33
C ILE A 105 -3.82 -6.68 8.45
N ASN A 106 -4.80 -6.21 9.22
CA ASN A 106 -6.09 -6.89 9.34
C ASN A 106 -6.77 -7.05 7.98
N LYS A 107 -6.83 -5.99 7.18
CA LYS A 107 -7.42 -6.06 5.83
C LYS A 107 -6.66 -6.98 4.88
N ILE A 108 -5.33 -6.96 4.91
CA ILE A 108 -4.51 -7.86 4.11
C ILE A 108 -4.71 -9.32 4.55
N ALA A 109 -4.83 -9.58 5.86
CA ALA A 109 -5.02 -10.92 6.40
C ALA A 109 -6.33 -11.57 5.89
N ASP A 110 -7.42 -10.80 5.83
CA ASP A 110 -8.72 -11.22 5.26
C ASP A 110 -8.61 -11.61 3.76
N GLU A 111 -7.56 -11.12 3.09
CA GLU A 111 -7.34 -11.30 1.67
C GLU A 111 -6.26 -12.35 1.34
N THR A 112 -5.82 -13.14 2.32
CA THR A 112 -4.85 -14.22 2.13
C THR A 112 -5.48 -15.50 1.57
N GLY A 113 -4.63 -16.44 1.15
CA GLY A 113 -5.00 -17.79 0.69
C GLY A 113 -5.37 -17.91 -0.80
N PRO A 114 -4.39 -17.83 -1.74
CA PRO A 114 -2.96 -17.51 -1.56
C PRO A 114 -2.68 -15.98 -1.50
N CYS A 115 -1.50 -15.59 -1.00
CA CYS A 115 -1.10 -14.18 -0.94
C CYS A 115 -0.93 -13.57 -2.34
N CYS A 116 -1.54 -12.39 -2.58
CA CYS A 116 -1.43 -11.66 -3.84
C CYS A 116 -0.92 -10.23 -3.59
N CYS A 117 0.32 -9.94 -3.98
CA CYS A 117 0.93 -8.62 -3.76
C CYS A 117 0.19 -7.49 -4.47
N LYS A 118 -0.38 -7.73 -5.66
CA LYS A 118 -1.15 -6.70 -6.41
C LYS A 118 -2.41 -6.29 -5.66
N ASN A 119 -3.16 -7.29 -5.17
CA ASN A 119 -4.33 -7.09 -4.34
C ASN A 119 -3.98 -6.36 -3.04
N PHE A 120 -2.91 -6.77 -2.36
CA PHE A 120 -2.47 -6.12 -1.12
C PHE A 120 -2.04 -4.66 -1.32
N VAL A 121 -1.43 -4.30 -2.45
CA VAL A 121 -1.12 -2.89 -2.76
C VAL A 121 -2.39 -2.07 -2.85
N ARG A 122 -3.39 -2.54 -3.60
CA ARG A 122 -4.66 -1.83 -3.78
C ARG A 122 -5.39 -1.65 -2.46
N THR A 123 -5.50 -2.72 -1.68
CA THR A 123 -6.14 -2.71 -0.36
C THR A 123 -5.40 -1.77 0.61
N ALA A 124 -4.06 -1.80 0.62
CA ALA A 124 -3.28 -0.90 1.44
C ALA A 124 -3.45 0.57 1.03
N ILE A 125 -3.53 0.86 -0.28
CA ILE A 125 -3.80 2.23 -0.78
C ILE A 125 -5.19 2.69 -0.36
N ASP A 126 -6.23 1.86 -0.52
CA ASP A 126 -7.60 2.21 -0.12
C ASP A 126 -7.67 2.59 1.37
N GLU A 127 -7.10 1.74 2.23
CA GLU A 127 -7.05 2.01 3.66
C GLU A 127 -6.15 3.20 4.02
N SER A 128 -5.08 3.44 3.24
CA SER A 128 -4.21 4.61 3.41
C SER A 128 -4.89 5.92 3.03
N ILE A 129 -5.77 5.94 2.02
CA ILE A 129 -6.56 7.13 1.66
C ILE A 129 -7.48 7.50 2.83
N LYS A 130 -8.16 6.51 3.41
CA LYS A 130 -9.04 6.70 4.57
C LYS A 130 -8.23 7.22 5.77
N ALA A 131 -7.08 6.60 6.05
CA ALA A 131 -6.18 7.01 7.12
C ALA A 131 -5.57 8.41 6.90
N ALA A 132 -5.23 8.77 5.66
CA ALA A 132 -4.69 10.09 5.33
C ALA A 132 -5.74 11.18 5.59
N LYS A 133 -7.01 10.92 5.24
CA LYS A 133 -8.11 11.83 5.57
C LYS A 133 -8.30 11.97 7.07
N GLU A 134 -8.30 10.85 7.80
CA GLU A 134 -8.55 10.81 9.24
C GLU A 134 -7.43 11.44 10.07
N TYR A 135 -6.18 11.13 9.78
CA TYR A 135 -5.04 11.48 10.64
C TYR A 135 -4.17 12.61 10.11
N LEU A 136 -4.17 12.84 8.80
CA LEU A 136 -3.35 13.89 8.16
C LEU A 136 -4.20 15.05 7.65
N ASN A 137 -5.53 14.94 7.71
CA ASN A 137 -6.46 15.86 7.06
C ASN A 137 -6.16 16.04 5.54
N VAL A 138 -5.67 14.98 4.89
CA VAL A 138 -5.34 14.95 3.46
C VAL A 138 -6.42 14.17 2.71
N SER A 139 -7.11 14.84 1.80
CA SER A 139 -8.06 14.18 0.90
C SER A 139 -7.35 13.75 -0.39
N LEU A 140 -7.09 12.45 -0.50
CA LEU A 140 -6.57 11.85 -1.73
C LEU A 140 -7.73 11.39 -2.62
N PRO A 141 -7.59 11.46 -3.95
CA PRO A 141 -8.53 10.82 -4.86
C PRO A 141 -8.62 9.32 -4.57
N SER A 142 -9.82 8.82 -4.35
CA SER A 142 -10.11 7.39 -4.44
C SER A 142 -10.36 7.01 -5.89
N ASN A 143 -10.26 5.72 -6.23
CA ASN A 143 -10.65 5.28 -7.55
C ASN A 143 -12.16 5.46 -7.73
N SER A 144 -12.58 6.25 -8.72
CA SER A 144 -14.00 6.45 -9.05
C SER A 144 -14.57 5.27 -9.85
N GLU A 145 -13.70 4.56 -10.57
CA GLU A 145 -14.06 3.39 -11.38
C GLU A 145 -13.62 2.10 -10.70
N ALA A 146 -14.32 1.00 -11.03
CA ALA A 146 -13.97 -0.31 -10.53
C ALA A 146 -12.61 -0.77 -11.11
N ILE A 147 -11.66 -1.15 -10.26
CA ILE A 147 -10.37 -1.68 -10.70
C ILE A 147 -10.55 -3.15 -11.11
N ILE A 148 -10.37 -3.43 -12.40
CA ILE A 148 -10.41 -4.80 -12.94
C ILE A 148 -8.97 -5.35 -13.00
N CYS A 149 -8.73 -6.46 -12.30
CA CYS A 149 -7.42 -7.08 -12.24
C CYS A 149 -7.08 -7.86 -13.51
N THR A 150 -5.99 -7.49 -14.18
CA THR A 150 -5.43 -8.19 -15.35
C THR A 150 -4.29 -9.15 -15.01
N TYR A 151 -3.94 -9.30 -13.72
CA TYR A 151 -2.80 -10.10 -13.27
C TYR A 151 -3.15 -11.54 -12.89
N SER A 152 -4.42 -11.93 -12.93
CA SER A 152 -4.92 -13.22 -12.41
C SER A 152 -4.18 -14.42 -13.02
N SER A 153 -3.97 -14.43 -14.33
CA SER A 153 -3.27 -15.49 -15.06
C SER A 153 -1.76 -15.60 -14.76
N ARG A 154 -1.16 -14.54 -14.20
CA ARG A 154 0.28 -14.49 -13.86
C ARG A 154 0.59 -15.00 -12.46
N HIS A 155 -0.42 -15.36 -11.67
CA HIS A 155 -0.24 -15.73 -10.26
C HIS A 155 0.39 -17.14 -10.12
N PRO A 156 1.61 -17.28 -9.59
CA PRO A 156 2.36 -18.55 -9.62
C PRO A 156 1.79 -19.64 -8.69
N HIS A 157 0.95 -19.25 -7.73
CA HIS A 157 0.34 -20.17 -6.76
C HIS A 157 -1.18 -20.30 -6.94
N GLY A 158 -1.71 -19.87 -8.10
CA GLY A 158 -3.16 -19.81 -8.38
C GLY A 158 -3.81 -18.50 -7.90
N CYS A 159 -4.80 -18.00 -8.63
CA CYS A 159 -5.55 -16.80 -8.25
C CYS A 159 -6.64 -17.15 -7.22
N ARG A 160 -7.06 -16.17 -6.41
CA ARG A 160 -8.22 -16.30 -5.51
C ARG A 160 -9.56 -16.13 -6.24
N GLU A 161 -9.52 -15.70 -7.49
CA GLU A 161 -10.68 -15.53 -8.37
C GLU A 161 -11.81 -14.78 -7.67
N ASP A 162 -13.02 -15.34 -7.62
CA ASP A 162 -14.22 -14.72 -7.05
C ASP A 162 -14.10 -14.30 -5.57
N LYS A 163 -13.07 -14.76 -4.85
CA LYS A 163 -12.76 -14.31 -3.48
C LYS A 163 -11.96 -13.01 -3.43
N CYS A 164 -11.53 -12.50 -4.59
CA CYS A 164 -10.80 -11.24 -4.73
C CYS A 164 -11.75 -10.18 -5.30
N GLN A 165 -11.92 -9.07 -4.58
CA GLN A 165 -12.79 -7.97 -5.02
C GLN A 165 -12.40 -7.34 -6.37
N TYR A 166 -11.17 -7.55 -6.83
CA TYR A 166 -10.67 -7.06 -8.12
C TYR A 166 -10.79 -8.08 -9.26
N PHE A 167 -11.32 -9.29 -9.01
CA PHE A 167 -11.48 -10.31 -10.04
C PHE A 167 -12.80 -10.12 -10.79
N ASN A 168 -12.73 -10.09 -12.13
CA ASN A 168 -13.87 -10.06 -13.06
C ASN A 168 -15.12 -9.34 -12.53
N ILE A 169 -15.00 -8.03 -12.34
CA ILE A 169 -16.17 -7.19 -12.10
C ILE A 169 -16.91 -7.07 -13.42
N ASN A 170 -17.80 -8.02 -13.68
CA ASN A 170 -18.81 -7.89 -14.72
C ASN A 170 -19.60 -6.60 -14.45
N GLU A 171 -19.76 -5.83 -15.52
CA GLU A 171 -20.61 -4.64 -15.61
C GLU A 171 -21.95 -4.88 -14.89
N ASN A 172 -22.37 -3.92 -14.06
CA ASN A 172 -23.60 -3.85 -13.25
C ASN A 172 -23.46 -4.25 -11.77
N ARG A 173 -22.97 -3.32 -10.96
CA ARG A 173 -23.40 -3.14 -9.58
C ARG A 173 -23.67 -1.67 -9.30
#